data_AF-A0A5N6TPY8-F1
#
_entry.id   AF-A0A5N6TPY8-F1
#
_cell.length_a   1.000
_cell.length_b   1.000
_cell.length_c   1.000
_cell.angle_alpha   90.00
_cell.angle_beta   90.00
_cell.angle_gamma   90.00
#
_symmetry.space_group_name_H-M   'P 1'
#
loop_
_entity.id
_entity.type
_entity.pdbx_description
1 polymer ?
#
loop_
_entity_poly.entity_id
_entity_poly.type
_entity_poly.pdbx_seq_one_letter_code
_entity_poly.pdbx_strand_id
1 'polypeptide(L)'
;MNKQQCTLTDPRVSPLRPRRDSLRVQSRSRQSSSRSVVDTCPVTANTNSNTNGDRRCCPASADPGPFASISSVTLISACNTYRKKFPVANFLHYPSLIADISTNPSSVDPVFVASLLSLCARFLPGLGLQPGESYAEYARNQLAHRAFEAPSLVLAQSLVMITFYEWGSGRPYKAWMYSGMATYMIQSLLKTADDSMEHNPDEFHASQIHYEQLVRTYWCCFAQDCELSSGARQHFALSFRQISVPLPIGDHDFNFGRRAPYRLMPANLSRDSSLAAGMTIDHGLTIVTRGFDIFVRILRFANESRRGRTPSSLSAELSPQKAWENLRDELDEWRSLQDLTVRYPTTTAQAHVALGYGELFAYINLVYFMSILFLNRDRVLASLKLIHDPNHDPRMASNFDESAWCEEAIGQLFEAARNIGGVLSALEASGAPVFTPYAGFSVFVAAHINMYGTVSPRGYPGGQGRAEEEKRTNLSYLEQLCDYWPVGHSWWRSVQEASKFYETAKSAQEHAVSGDRPGHLTLASTLDEYGDIRCSRPRHDASMARRREMPARDALIPQHNPPPGCPAHASLSFSDQVMMDPHDLEAEMMQWPFIDETWSSGFDTGFDAAWPHPG
;
A
#
# COMPACT_ATOMS: atom_id res chain seq x y z
N MET A 1 -52.70 -8.46 24.54
CA MET A 1 -51.51 -7.68 24.95
C MET A 1 -50.62 -7.47 23.73
N ASN A 2 -50.55 -6.22 23.30
CA ASN A 2 -49.60 -5.50 22.45
C ASN A 2 -48.69 -6.26 21.46
N LYS A 3 -48.99 -6.09 20.17
CA LYS A 3 -47.97 -5.94 19.12
C LYS A 3 -47.82 -4.43 18.86
N GLN A 4 -46.65 -3.86 19.12
CA GLN A 4 -46.30 -2.52 18.64
C GLN A 4 -45.34 -2.64 17.46
N GLN A 5 -45.77 -2.10 16.32
CA GLN A 5 -44.93 -1.71 15.19
C GLN A 5 -44.35 -0.33 15.51
N CYS A 6 -43.03 -0.19 15.34
CA CYS A 6 -42.32 1.08 15.38
C CYS A 6 -42.32 1.67 13.96
N THR A 7 -42.81 2.91 13.80
CA THR A 7 -42.80 3.65 12.53
C THR A 7 -42.03 4.96 12.73
N LEU A 8 -40.99 5.16 11.93
CA LEU A 8 -40.09 6.32 11.93
C LEU A 8 -40.83 7.61 11.55
N THR A 9 -40.61 8.69 12.31
CA THR A 9 -41.09 10.05 12.03
C THR A 9 -39.99 10.92 11.42
N ASP A 10 -40.30 11.56 10.28
CA ASP A 10 -39.50 12.58 9.58
C ASP A 10 -39.64 13.96 10.30
N PRO A 11 -38.55 14.63 10.71
CA PRO A 11 -38.62 15.85 11.51
C PRO A 11 -38.61 17.17 10.69
N ARG A 12 -39.00 17.19 9.40
CA ARG A 12 -38.93 18.44 8.60
C ARG A 12 -40.21 19.28 8.46
N VAL A 13 -41.22 19.13 9.32
CA VAL A 13 -42.37 20.07 9.26
C VAL A 13 -42.89 20.45 10.64
N SER A 14 -42.61 21.70 11.04
CA SER A 14 -43.32 22.40 12.13
C SER A 14 -44.51 23.20 11.59
N PRO A 15 -45.53 23.48 12.43
CA PRO A 15 -46.92 23.25 12.04
C PRO A 15 -47.73 24.50 11.64
N LEU A 16 -48.72 24.19 10.80
CA LEU A 16 -49.90 24.95 10.37
C LEU A 16 -50.56 25.85 11.42
N ARG A 17 -51.19 26.93 10.95
CA ARG A 17 -52.55 27.37 11.39
C ARG A 17 -53.23 28.29 10.35
N PRO A 18 -54.58 28.39 10.33
CA PRO A 18 -55.34 27.88 9.18
C PRO A 18 -56.52 28.78 8.69
N ARG A 19 -57.29 28.21 7.73
CA ARG A 19 -58.74 28.44 7.44
C ARG A 19 -59.05 29.66 6.55
N ARG A 20 -59.93 29.64 5.54
CA ARG A 20 -61.26 28.99 5.32
C ARG A 20 -61.57 28.92 3.81
N ASP A 21 -62.06 27.80 3.32
CA ASP A 21 -63.45 27.51 2.87
C ASP A 21 -63.85 28.01 1.46
N SER A 22 -64.36 27.06 0.67
CA SER A 22 -65.56 27.14 -0.22
C SER A 22 -65.36 26.97 -1.73
N LEU A 23 -65.63 25.73 -2.17
CA LEU A 23 -66.71 25.30 -3.09
C LEU A 23 -66.78 25.77 -4.56
N ARG A 24 -66.80 24.75 -5.44
CA ARG A 24 -67.67 24.51 -6.64
C ARG A 24 -67.59 25.50 -7.83
N VAL A 25 -67.81 25.16 -9.11
CA VAL A 25 -67.97 23.97 -9.98
C VAL A 25 -68.21 24.52 -11.42
N GLN A 26 -67.80 23.78 -12.48
CA GLN A 26 -68.24 23.88 -13.91
C GLN A 26 -67.81 25.14 -14.71
N SER A 27 -67.54 25.14 -16.03
CA SER A 27 -67.92 24.27 -17.16
C SER A 27 -66.99 24.46 -18.39
N ARG A 28 -67.22 23.60 -19.40
CA ARG A 28 -66.58 23.39 -20.72
C ARG A 28 -66.64 24.55 -21.75
N SER A 29 -65.71 24.51 -22.73
CA SER A 29 -65.92 24.48 -24.23
C SER A 29 -64.86 25.34 -24.97
N ARG A 30 -63.98 24.73 -25.80
CA ARG A 30 -64.01 24.43 -27.26
C ARG A 30 -63.44 25.52 -28.21
N GLN A 31 -62.49 25.05 -29.02
CA GLN A 31 -61.76 25.53 -30.20
C GLN A 31 -62.46 26.40 -31.26
N SER A 32 -61.66 27.22 -31.98
CA SER A 32 -61.66 27.50 -33.45
C SER A 32 -60.57 28.55 -33.79
N SER A 33 -60.32 28.98 -35.03
CA SER A 33 -59.62 28.34 -36.17
C SER A 33 -59.21 29.44 -37.19
N SER A 34 -58.00 29.34 -37.79
CA SER A 34 -57.52 29.79 -39.13
C SER A 34 -57.96 31.10 -39.84
N ARG A 35 -57.00 31.86 -40.41
CA ARG A 35 -56.86 32.14 -41.89
C ARG A 35 -55.65 33.02 -42.28
N SER A 36 -55.21 32.84 -43.52
CA SER A 36 -54.03 33.35 -44.27
C SER A 36 -54.26 34.61 -45.12
N VAL A 37 -53.20 35.37 -45.49
CA VAL A 37 -53.03 36.12 -46.78
C VAL A 37 -51.53 36.28 -47.12
N VAL A 38 -51.21 36.29 -48.43
CA VAL A 38 -49.89 36.38 -49.11
C VAL A 38 -49.75 37.76 -49.79
N ASP A 39 -48.53 38.32 -49.96
CA ASP A 39 -48.16 39.04 -51.20
C ASP A 39 -46.65 39.40 -51.40
N THR A 40 -46.15 39.02 -52.59
CA THR A 40 -45.16 39.64 -53.53
C THR A 40 -43.68 40.01 -53.19
N CYS A 41 -42.78 39.63 -54.14
CA CYS A 41 -41.39 40.10 -54.35
C CYS A 41 -41.28 41.03 -55.58
N PRO A 42 -40.14 41.73 -55.79
CA PRO A 42 -39.26 41.35 -56.91
C PRO A 42 -37.74 41.49 -56.68
N VAL A 43 -36.99 40.95 -57.65
CA VAL A 43 -35.54 40.67 -57.76
C VAL A 43 -34.70 41.89 -58.20
N THR A 44 -33.40 41.93 -57.84
CA THR A 44 -32.28 42.35 -58.75
C THR A 44 -30.93 41.81 -58.25
N ALA A 45 -30.05 41.44 -59.19
CA ALA A 45 -28.79 40.72 -59.01
C ALA A 45 -27.58 41.53 -59.56
N ASN A 46 -26.37 40.98 -59.31
CA ASN A 46 -25.01 41.29 -59.83
C ASN A 46 -24.18 42.26 -58.95
N THR A 47 -22.88 42.07 -58.67
CA THR A 47 -21.79 41.36 -59.40
C THR A 47 -20.56 41.11 -58.50
N ASN A 48 -19.73 40.12 -58.88
CA ASN A 48 -18.48 39.61 -58.28
C ASN A 48 -17.33 40.63 -58.04
N SER A 49 -16.48 40.36 -57.03
CA SER A 49 -15.01 40.16 -57.21
C SER A 49 -14.23 39.82 -55.91
N ASN A 50 -13.68 38.59 -55.91
CA ASN A 50 -12.32 38.17 -55.52
C ASN A 50 -11.62 38.52 -54.18
N THR A 51 -11.13 37.42 -53.58
CA THR A 51 -9.86 37.17 -52.84
C THR A 51 -9.92 37.06 -51.31
N ASN A 52 -9.87 35.81 -50.80
CA ASN A 52 -8.75 35.26 -50.00
C ASN A 52 -9.16 34.04 -49.14
N GLY A 53 -8.41 32.93 -49.31
CA GLY A 53 -7.92 32.13 -48.17
C GLY A 53 -8.74 30.94 -47.68
N ASP A 54 -8.96 29.91 -48.50
CA ASP A 54 -9.35 28.58 -48.01
C ASP A 54 -8.14 27.88 -47.34
N ARG A 55 -7.97 28.07 -46.02
CA ARG A 55 -7.21 27.12 -45.18
C ARG A 55 -8.15 25.99 -44.78
N ARG A 56 -8.18 24.93 -45.59
CA ARG A 56 -8.67 23.62 -45.15
C ARG A 56 -7.78 23.15 -43.99
N CYS A 57 -8.33 23.10 -42.77
CA CYS A 57 -7.75 22.34 -41.68
C CYS A 57 -7.81 20.86 -42.05
N CYS A 58 -6.67 20.29 -42.46
CA CYS A 58 -6.48 18.85 -42.40
C CYS A 58 -6.60 18.42 -40.93
N PRO A 59 -7.26 17.28 -40.62
CA PRO A 59 -7.16 16.72 -39.28
C PRO A 59 -5.69 16.38 -39.03
N ALA A 60 -5.16 16.89 -37.92
CA ALA A 60 -3.81 16.56 -37.47
C ALA A 60 -3.64 15.04 -37.49
N SER A 61 -2.56 14.58 -38.12
CA SER A 61 -2.09 13.20 -38.02
C SER A 61 -2.07 12.81 -36.56
N ALA A 62 -2.89 11.83 -36.17
CA ALA A 62 -2.76 11.19 -34.87
C ALA A 62 -1.32 10.68 -34.78
N ASP A 63 -0.55 11.21 -33.82
CA ASP A 63 0.77 10.65 -33.51
C ASP A 63 0.58 9.14 -33.37
N PRO A 64 1.39 8.31 -34.07
CA PRO A 64 1.35 6.88 -33.84
C PRO A 64 1.67 6.69 -32.36
N GLY A 65 0.64 6.32 -31.58
CA GLY A 65 0.78 6.14 -30.13
C GLY A 65 1.95 5.21 -29.81
N PRO A 66 2.46 5.19 -28.56
CA PRO A 66 3.70 4.49 -28.20
C PRO A 66 3.68 2.96 -28.40
N PHE A 67 2.60 2.42 -28.98
CA PHE A 67 2.32 1.00 -29.21
C PHE A 67 2.42 0.59 -30.68
N ALA A 68 2.54 1.52 -31.63
CA ALA A 68 2.44 1.22 -33.08
C ALA A 68 3.53 0.24 -33.59
N SER A 69 4.61 0.05 -32.84
CA SER A 69 5.72 -0.85 -33.16
C SER A 69 5.79 -2.13 -32.31
N ILE A 70 4.83 -2.35 -31.39
CA ILE A 70 4.92 -3.46 -30.43
C ILE A 70 4.30 -4.72 -31.00
N SER A 71 5.10 -5.79 -31.10
CA SER A 71 4.64 -7.08 -31.62
C SER A 71 3.76 -7.86 -30.63
N SER A 72 2.89 -8.76 -31.13
CA SER A 72 2.10 -9.67 -30.29
C SER A 72 2.98 -10.51 -29.35
N VAL A 73 4.15 -10.95 -29.82
CA VAL A 73 5.11 -11.74 -29.03
C VAL A 73 5.63 -10.93 -27.84
N THR A 74 5.92 -9.64 -28.05
CA THR A 74 6.32 -8.72 -27.00
C THR A 74 5.21 -8.52 -25.96
N LEU A 75 3.95 -8.36 -26.41
CA LEU A 75 2.80 -8.22 -25.51
C LEU A 75 2.53 -9.49 -24.71
N ILE A 76 2.63 -10.68 -25.32
CA ILE A 76 2.50 -11.96 -24.63
C ILE A 76 3.63 -12.13 -23.59
N SER A 77 4.85 -11.69 -23.92
CA SER A 77 5.98 -11.68 -22.99
C SER A 77 5.74 -10.72 -21.80
N ALA A 78 5.12 -9.57 -22.04
CA ALA A 78 4.67 -8.67 -20.98
C ALA A 78 3.58 -9.30 -20.10
N CYS A 79 2.58 -9.97 -20.68
CA CYS A 79 1.55 -10.69 -19.91
C CYS A 79 2.16 -11.81 -19.03
N ASN A 80 3.13 -12.56 -19.58
CA ASN A 80 3.87 -13.58 -18.83
C ASN A 80 4.66 -12.99 -17.66
N THR A 81 5.32 -11.87 -17.91
CA THR A 81 6.10 -11.15 -16.89
C THR A 81 5.19 -10.62 -15.81
N TYR A 82 4.07 -10.02 -16.18
CA TYR A 82 3.07 -9.49 -15.25
C TYR A 82 2.56 -10.57 -14.30
N ARG A 83 2.09 -11.71 -14.85
CA ARG A 83 1.56 -12.81 -14.05
C ARG A 83 2.57 -13.36 -13.04
N LYS A 84 3.85 -13.42 -13.42
CA LYS A 84 4.93 -13.90 -12.55
C LYS A 84 5.35 -12.86 -11.51
N LYS A 85 5.60 -11.62 -11.93
CA LYS A 85 6.17 -10.57 -11.07
C LYS A 85 5.14 -9.88 -10.17
N PHE A 86 3.86 -9.91 -10.52
CA PHE A 86 2.78 -9.30 -9.74
C PHE A 86 1.67 -10.31 -9.42
N PRO A 87 1.98 -11.39 -8.68
CA PRO A 87 1.05 -12.51 -8.48
C PRO A 87 -0.18 -12.15 -7.64
N VAL A 88 -0.10 -11.12 -6.80
CA VAL A 88 -1.26 -10.55 -6.06
C VAL A 88 -2.27 -9.90 -7.00
N ALA A 89 -1.83 -9.56 -8.22
CA ALA A 89 -2.63 -8.94 -9.27
C ALA A 89 -3.06 -9.95 -10.35
N ASN A 90 -3.22 -11.23 -9.99
CA ASN A 90 -3.62 -12.29 -10.92
C ASN A 90 -5.13 -12.29 -11.26
N PHE A 91 -5.64 -11.15 -11.72
CA PHE A 91 -7.04 -10.95 -12.11
C PHE A 91 -7.31 -11.08 -13.61
N LEU A 92 -6.26 -11.29 -14.40
CA LEU A 92 -6.36 -11.47 -15.85
C LEU A 92 -6.62 -12.93 -16.19
N HIS A 93 -7.64 -13.21 -16.99
CA HIS A 93 -7.80 -14.55 -17.54
C HIS A 93 -6.80 -14.77 -18.67
N TYR A 94 -5.64 -15.32 -18.30
CA TYR A 94 -4.48 -15.42 -19.18
C TYR A 94 -4.77 -16.13 -20.52
N PRO A 95 -5.48 -17.28 -20.57
CA PRO A 95 -5.79 -17.96 -21.83
C PRO A 95 -6.61 -17.10 -22.81
N SER A 96 -7.62 -16.36 -22.32
CA SER A 96 -8.40 -15.46 -23.18
C SER A 96 -7.56 -14.28 -23.67
N LEU A 97 -6.80 -13.66 -22.77
CA LEU A 97 -5.99 -12.49 -23.11
C LEU A 97 -4.95 -12.80 -24.19
N ILE A 98 -4.25 -13.93 -24.10
CA ILE A 98 -3.27 -14.30 -25.13
C ILE A 98 -3.93 -14.68 -26.45
N ALA A 99 -5.14 -15.26 -26.42
CA ALA A 99 -5.89 -15.58 -27.63
C ALA A 99 -6.31 -14.30 -28.36
N ASP A 100 -6.78 -13.30 -27.63
CA ASP A 100 -7.15 -11.97 -28.17
C ASP A 100 -5.92 -11.28 -28.78
N ILE A 101 -4.80 -11.21 -28.04
CA ILE A 101 -3.55 -10.60 -28.52
C ILE A 101 -3.00 -11.33 -29.76
N SER A 102 -3.11 -12.66 -29.80
CA SER A 102 -2.63 -13.46 -30.93
C SER A 102 -3.49 -13.25 -32.18
N THR A 103 -4.80 -13.06 -32.01
CA THR A 103 -5.74 -12.88 -33.10
C THR A 103 -5.69 -11.46 -33.66
N ASN A 104 -5.75 -10.46 -32.78
CA ASN A 104 -5.71 -9.06 -33.14
C ASN A 104 -5.19 -8.21 -31.96
N PRO A 105 -3.91 -7.81 -31.93
CA PRO A 105 -3.36 -6.96 -30.87
C PRO A 105 -4.13 -5.66 -30.64
N SER A 106 -4.74 -5.11 -31.71
CA SER A 106 -5.51 -3.87 -31.65
C SER A 106 -6.88 -4.03 -31.00
N SER A 107 -7.31 -5.25 -30.66
CA SER A 107 -8.54 -5.46 -29.88
C SER A 107 -8.36 -5.17 -28.39
N VAL A 108 -7.11 -5.13 -27.90
CA VAL A 108 -6.80 -4.80 -26.51
C VAL A 108 -6.73 -3.29 -26.36
N ASP A 109 -7.39 -2.75 -25.33
CA ASP A 109 -7.45 -1.30 -25.10
C ASP A 109 -6.03 -0.73 -24.92
N PRO A 110 -5.65 0.35 -25.63
CA PRO A 110 -4.34 0.98 -25.50
C PRO A 110 -4.01 1.40 -24.07
N VAL A 111 -4.99 1.82 -23.25
CA VAL A 111 -4.73 2.20 -21.85
C VAL A 111 -4.26 1.00 -21.03
N PHE A 112 -4.82 -0.17 -21.29
CA PHE A 112 -4.44 -1.42 -20.64
C PHE A 112 -3.03 -1.84 -21.04
N VAL A 113 -2.71 -1.78 -22.34
CA VAL A 113 -1.36 -2.08 -22.85
C VAL A 113 -0.33 -1.15 -22.23
N ALA A 114 -0.64 0.14 -22.13
CA ALA A 114 0.22 1.13 -21.48
C ALA A 114 0.47 0.81 -20.01
N SER A 115 -0.59 0.53 -19.26
CA SER A 115 -0.51 0.18 -17.84
C SER A 115 0.32 -1.10 -17.64
N LEU A 116 0.10 -2.14 -18.46
CA LEU A 116 0.86 -3.39 -18.43
C LEU A 116 2.35 -3.16 -18.68
N LEU A 117 2.69 -2.41 -19.72
CA LEU A 117 4.08 -2.15 -20.11
C LEU A 117 4.80 -1.23 -19.12
N SER A 118 4.10 -0.30 -18.47
CA SER A 118 4.70 0.53 -17.40
C SER A 118 5.26 -0.34 -16.26
N LEU A 119 4.60 -1.46 -15.96
CA LEU A 119 5.07 -2.44 -14.98
C LEU A 119 6.15 -3.37 -15.51
N CYS A 120 5.99 -3.88 -16.74
CA CYS A 120 6.77 -5.01 -17.23
C CYS A 120 8.06 -4.63 -17.97
N ALA A 121 8.14 -3.43 -18.54
CA ALA A 121 9.28 -3.03 -19.38
C ALA A 121 10.64 -3.19 -18.66
N ARG A 122 10.70 -2.87 -17.36
CA ARG A 122 11.90 -3.02 -16.52
C ARG A 122 12.39 -4.47 -16.36
N PHE A 123 11.54 -5.46 -16.61
CA PHE A 123 11.88 -6.89 -16.48
C PHE A 123 12.07 -7.57 -17.85
N LEU A 124 12.00 -6.80 -18.94
CA LEU A 124 12.10 -7.31 -20.31
C LEU A 124 13.23 -6.61 -21.08
N PRO A 125 14.48 -6.63 -20.56
CA PRO A 125 15.61 -6.05 -21.27
C PRO A 125 15.78 -6.74 -22.63
N GLY A 126 16.12 -5.96 -23.67
CA GLY A 126 16.40 -6.48 -25.01
C GLY A 126 15.19 -6.55 -25.96
N LEU A 127 13.96 -6.27 -25.51
CA LEU A 127 12.78 -6.21 -26.39
C LEU A 127 12.54 -4.83 -27.03
N GLY A 128 13.48 -3.89 -26.89
CA GLY A 128 13.38 -2.54 -27.49
C GLY A 128 12.22 -1.68 -26.96
N LEU A 129 11.70 -2.01 -25.78
CA LEU A 129 10.63 -1.26 -25.12
C LEU A 129 11.14 0.10 -24.64
N GLN A 130 10.26 1.10 -24.66
CA GLN A 130 10.55 2.39 -24.03
C GLN A 130 10.63 2.25 -22.50
N PRO A 131 11.23 3.22 -21.80
CA PRO A 131 11.18 3.24 -20.34
C PRO A 131 9.73 3.18 -19.83
N GLY A 132 9.52 2.51 -18.69
CA GLY A 132 8.19 2.33 -18.10
C GLY A 132 7.42 3.65 -17.89
N GLU A 133 8.13 4.75 -17.62
CA GLU A 133 7.52 6.07 -17.41
C GLU A 133 6.84 6.62 -18.66
N SER A 134 7.34 6.34 -19.86
CA SER A 134 6.69 6.75 -21.11
C SER A 134 5.32 6.09 -21.27
N TYR A 135 5.21 4.81 -20.91
CA TYR A 135 3.93 4.10 -20.91
C TYR A 135 3.01 4.55 -19.77
N ALA A 136 3.57 4.79 -18.58
CA ALA A 136 2.82 5.30 -17.44
C ALA A 136 2.23 6.69 -17.73
N GLU A 137 2.99 7.59 -18.36
CA GLU A 137 2.51 8.92 -18.73
C GLU A 137 1.30 8.84 -19.69
N TYR A 138 1.39 7.99 -20.72
CA TYR A 138 0.26 7.75 -21.61
C TYR A 138 -0.97 7.21 -20.84
N ALA A 139 -0.77 6.18 -20.00
CA ALA A 139 -1.83 5.59 -19.20
C ALA A 139 -2.48 6.63 -18.29
N ARG A 140 -1.69 7.45 -17.58
CA ARG A 140 -2.17 8.51 -16.69
C ARG A 140 -3.05 9.52 -17.44
N ASN A 141 -2.63 9.96 -18.62
CA ASN A 141 -3.39 10.90 -19.44
C ASN A 141 -4.73 10.30 -19.87
N GLN A 142 -4.73 9.07 -20.41
CA GLN A 142 -5.95 8.40 -20.84
C GLN A 142 -6.90 8.10 -19.67
N LEU A 143 -6.38 7.61 -18.54
CA LEU A 143 -7.17 7.34 -17.34
C LEU A 143 -7.81 8.62 -16.77
N ALA A 144 -7.10 9.75 -16.81
CA ALA A 144 -7.65 11.03 -16.39
C ALA A 144 -8.80 11.50 -17.31
N HIS A 145 -8.65 11.36 -18.63
CA HIS A 145 -9.71 11.68 -19.59
C HIS A 145 -10.95 10.81 -19.41
N ARG A 146 -10.76 9.55 -19.02
CA ARG A 146 -11.82 8.55 -18.88
C ARG A 146 -12.32 8.38 -17.44
N ALA A 147 -11.86 9.22 -16.51
CA ALA A 147 -12.13 9.09 -15.07
C ALA A 147 -13.63 9.15 -14.71
N PHE A 148 -14.42 9.83 -15.53
CA PHE A 148 -15.86 10.02 -15.33
C PHE A 148 -16.72 9.26 -16.37
N GLU A 149 -16.11 8.36 -17.15
CA GLU A 149 -16.86 7.42 -17.99
C GLU A 149 -17.57 6.37 -17.13
N ALA A 150 -18.49 5.62 -17.75
CA ALA A 150 -19.11 4.48 -17.10
C ALA A 150 -18.03 3.47 -16.64
N PRO A 151 -18.19 2.83 -15.46
CA PRO A 151 -17.24 1.84 -14.98
C PRO A 151 -16.97 0.75 -16.02
N SER A 152 -15.69 0.42 -16.21
CA SER A 152 -15.24 -0.62 -17.12
C SER A 152 -14.20 -1.47 -16.43
N LEU A 153 -14.27 -2.79 -16.60
CA LEU A 153 -13.30 -3.72 -16.04
C LEU A 153 -11.89 -3.40 -16.54
N VAL A 154 -11.75 -3.03 -17.81
CA VAL A 154 -10.45 -2.68 -18.41
C VAL A 154 -9.87 -1.44 -17.76
N LEU A 155 -10.70 -0.41 -17.48
CA LEU A 155 -10.25 0.80 -16.79
C LEU A 155 -9.85 0.49 -15.34
N ALA A 156 -10.66 -0.28 -14.62
CA ALA A 156 -10.36 -0.69 -13.24
C ALA A 156 -9.02 -1.46 -13.17
N GLN A 157 -8.82 -2.43 -14.05
CA GLN A 157 -7.58 -3.22 -14.13
C GLN A 157 -6.37 -2.35 -14.52
N SER A 158 -6.55 -1.39 -15.42
CA SER A 158 -5.50 -0.45 -15.82
C SER A 158 -5.10 0.50 -14.68
N LEU A 159 -6.08 0.94 -13.88
CA LEU A 159 -5.85 1.73 -12.66
C LEU A 159 -5.09 0.92 -11.62
N VAL A 160 -5.47 -0.33 -11.37
CA VAL A 160 -4.77 -1.25 -10.46
C VAL A 160 -3.30 -1.43 -10.85
N MET A 161 -3.02 -1.62 -12.14
CA MET A 161 -1.63 -1.72 -12.62
C MET A 161 -0.85 -0.43 -12.43
N ILE A 162 -1.46 0.73 -12.70
CA ILE A 162 -0.82 2.03 -12.49
C ILE A 162 -0.59 2.32 -11.01
N THR A 163 -1.46 1.86 -10.12
CA THR A 163 -1.24 1.94 -8.67
C THR A 163 0.07 1.28 -8.25
N PHE A 164 0.37 0.07 -8.72
CA PHE A 164 1.66 -0.58 -8.46
C PHE A 164 2.84 0.21 -9.02
N TYR A 165 2.68 0.75 -10.23
CA TYR A 165 3.73 1.54 -10.88
C TYR A 165 4.05 2.82 -10.09
N GLU A 166 3.02 3.58 -9.72
CA GLU A 166 3.16 4.83 -8.97
C GLU A 166 3.74 4.58 -7.58
N TRP A 167 3.33 3.50 -6.90
CA TRP A 167 3.89 3.13 -5.61
C TRP A 167 5.38 2.80 -5.71
N GLY A 168 5.76 1.90 -6.61
CA GLY A 168 7.18 1.56 -6.84
C GLY A 168 8.03 2.72 -7.36
N SER A 169 7.40 3.72 -7.99
CA SER A 169 8.05 4.95 -8.42
C SER A 169 8.18 6.01 -7.33
N GLY A 170 7.84 5.67 -6.07
CA GLY A 170 7.93 6.58 -4.94
C GLY A 170 6.86 7.68 -4.92
N ARG A 171 5.69 7.43 -5.52
CA ARG A 171 4.57 8.39 -5.62
C ARG A 171 3.31 7.83 -4.92
N PRO A 172 3.36 7.62 -3.60
CA PRO A 172 2.30 6.92 -2.86
C PRO A 172 0.94 7.62 -2.92
N TYR A 173 0.90 8.97 -2.96
CA TYR A 173 -0.35 9.72 -3.14
C TYR A 173 -1.09 9.35 -4.43
N LYS A 174 -0.36 9.32 -5.56
CA LYS A 174 -0.95 8.97 -6.85
C LYS A 174 -1.42 7.52 -6.84
N ALA A 175 -0.61 6.61 -6.28
CA ALA A 175 -1.00 5.22 -6.12
C ALA A 175 -2.31 5.06 -5.35
N TRP A 176 -2.44 5.78 -4.23
CA TRP A 176 -3.66 5.77 -3.41
C TRP A 176 -4.88 6.30 -4.17
N MET A 177 -4.75 7.42 -4.87
CA MET A 177 -5.83 7.98 -5.69
C MET A 177 -6.30 7.01 -6.79
N TYR A 178 -5.36 6.39 -7.52
CA TYR A 178 -5.70 5.42 -8.55
C TYR A 178 -6.34 4.14 -7.96
N SER A 179 -5.87 3.69 -6.79
CA SER A 179 -6.46 2.54 -6.08
C SER A 179 -7.91 2.81 -5.70
N GLY A 180 -8.21 3.99 -5.16
CA GLY A 180 -9.57 4.40 -4.81
C GLY A 180 -10.49 4.45 -6.02
N MET A 181 -10.03 5.02 -7.14
CA MET A 181 -10.79 5.04 -8.40
C MET A 181 -11.10 3.62 -8.91
N ALA A 182 -10.11 2.72 -8.91
CA ALA A 182 -10.29 1.33 -9.29
C ALA A 182 -11.33 0.63 -8.39
N THR A 183 -11.25 0.89 -7.09
CA THR A 183 -12.14 0.33 -6.07
C THR A 183 -13.60 0.72 -6.31
N TYR A 184 -13.88 1.99 -6.58
CA TYR A 184 -15.25 2.42 -6.88
C TYR A 184 -15.78 1.86 -8.20
N MET A 185 -14.94 1.79 -9.25
CA MET A 185 -15.33 1.16 -10.51
C MET A 185 -15.69 -0.31 -10.30
N ILE A 186 -14.85 -1.08 -9.59
CA ILE A 186 -15.07 -2.51 -9.43
C ILE A 186 -16.26 -2.83 -8.51
N GLN A 187 -16.50 -2.03 -7.46
CA GLN A 187 -17.69 -2.15 -6.62
C GLN A 187 -18.97 -1.92 -7.43
N SER A 188 -18.98 -0.92 -8.32
CA SER A 188 -20.12 -0.67 -9.21
C SER A 188 -20.35 -1.83 -10.18
N LEU A 189 -19.29 -2.39 -10.77
CA LEU A 189 -19.40 -3.51 -11.71
C LEU A 189 -19.87 -4.80 -11.03
N LEU A 190 -19.37 -5.09 -9.83
CA LEU A 190 -19.84 -6.24 -9.04
C LEU A 190 -21.33 -6.09 -8.71
N LYS A 191 -21.77 -4.89 -8.32
CA LYS A 191 -23.19 -4.64 -8.07
C LYS A 191 -24.05 -4.93 -9.30
N THR A 192 -23.62 -4.48 -10.48
CA THR A 192 -24.31 -4.77 -11.75
C THR A 192 -24.30 -6.26 -12.10
N ALA A 193 -23.20 -6.96 -11.80
CA ALA A 193 -23.08 -8.40 -12.02
C ALA A 193 -24.02 -9.19 -11.10
N ASP A 194 -24.12 -8.80 -9.83
CA ASP A 194 -25.04 -9.40 -8.85
C ASP A 194 -26.50 -9.19 -9.28
N ASP A 195 -26.85 -7.96 -9.68
CA ASP A 195 -28.19 -7.67 -10.22
C ASP A 195 -28.48 -8.52 -11.46
N SER A 196 -27.52 -8.69 -12.37
CA SER A 196 -27.69 -9.52 -13.58
C SER A 196 -27.86 -11.01 -13.24
N MET A 197 -27.14 -11.51 -12.24
CA MET A 197 -27.25 -12.89 -11.78
C MET A 197 -28.63 -13.19 -11.18
N GLU A 198 -29.23 -12.23 -10.47
CA GLU A 198 -30.60 -12.36 -9.92
C GLU A 198 -31.67 -12.39 -11.04
N HIS A 199 -31.48 -11.61 -12.10
CA HIS A 199 -32.48 -11.47 -13.17
C HIS A 199 -32.35 -12.52 -14.29
N ASN A 200 -31.13 -12.96 -14.63
CA ASN A 200 -30.83 -13.90 -15.72
C ASN A 200 -29.69 -14.88 -15.34
N PRO A 201 -29.97 -15.90 -14.51
CA PRO A 201 -28.93 -16.81 -14.01
C PRO A 201 -28.26 -17.64 -15.13
N ASP A 202 -29.02 -18.09 -16.13
CA ASP A 202 -28.49 -18.92 -17.23
C ASP A 202 -27.49 -18.17 -18.13
N GLU A 203 -27.75 -16.88 -18.40
CA GLU A 203 -26.86 -16.02 -19.18
C GLU A 203 -25.59 -15.67 -18.37
N PHE A 204 -25.76 -15.36 -17.08
CA PHE A 204 -24.64 -15.10 -16.18
C PHE A 204 -23.70 -16.32 -16.04
N HIS A 205 -24.28 -17.53 -16.03
CA HIS A 205 -23.53 -18.77 -16.02
C HIS A 205 -22.62 -18.96 -17.26
N ALA A 206 -22.89 -18.29 -18.37
CA ALA A 206 -22.00 -18.26 -19.54
C ALA A 206 -20.82 -17.29 -19.37
N SER A 207 -20.91 -16.31 -18.46
CA SER A 207 -19.91 -15.26 -18.21
C SER A 207 -19.04 -15.47 -16.96
N GLN A 208 -18.80 -16.71 -16.57
CA GLN A 208 -18.11 -17.02 -15.30
C GLN A 208 -16.67 -16.55 -15.22
N ILE A 209 -15.94 -16.62 -16.34
CA ILE A 209 -14.60 -16.08 -16.43
C ILE A 209 -14.64 -14.57 -16.15
N HIS A 210 -15.59 -13.86 -16.77
CA HIS A 210 -15.74 -12.42 -16.59
C HIS A 210 -16.08 -12.07 -15.13
N TYR A 211 -17.01 -12.79 -14.51
CA TYR A 211 -17.32 -12.60 -13.09
C TYR A 211 -16.12 -12.87 -12.19
N GLU A 212 -15.34 -13.92 -12.46
CA GLU A 212 -14.14 -14.21 -11.68
C GLU A 212 -13.07 -13.14 -11.85
N GLN A 213 -12.94 -12.54 -13.05
CA GLN A 213 -12.08 -11.37 -13.24
C GLN A 213 -12.56 -10.19 -12.40
N LEU A 214 -13.87 -9.97 -12.24
CA LEU A 214 -14.40 -8.92 -11.36
C LEU A 214 -14.01 -9.17 -9.90
N VAL A 215 -14.25 -10.40 -9.42
CA VAL A 215 -13.93 -10.82 -8.04
C VAL A 215 -12.44 -10.68 -7.75
N ARG A 216 -11.57 -11.18 -8.64
CA ARG A 216 -10.12 -11.09 -8.47
C ARG A 216 -9.62 -9.66 -8.53
N THR A 217 -10.20 -8.83 -9.39
CA THR A 217 -9.86 -7.39 -9.45
C THR A 217 -10.25 -6.70 -8.14
N TYR A 218 -11.42 -7.00 -7.58
CA TYR A 218 -11.85 -6.47 -6.28
C TYR A 218 -10.89 -6.85 -5.15
N TRP A 219 -10.50 -8.12 -5.05
CA TRP A 219 -9.57 -8.57 -4.01
C TRP A 219 -8.15 -8.05 -4.20
N CYS A 220 -7.74 -7.77 -5.45
CA CYS A 220 -6.50 -7.05 -5.72
C CYS A 220 -6.59 -5.60 -5.21
N CYS A 221 -7.69 -4.88 -5.47
CA CYS A 221 -7.89 -3.54 -4.91
C CYS A 221 -7.87 -3.56 -3.38
N PHE A 222 -8.50 -4.55 -2.75
CA PHE A 222 -8.48 -4.73 -1.29
C PHE A 222 -7.04 -4.96 -0.76
N ALA A 223 -6.27 -5.84 -1.40
CA ALA A 223 -4.88 -6.08 -1.01
C ALA A 223 -4.02 -4.82 -1.19
N GLN A 224 -4.20 -4.07 -2.28
CA GLN A 224 -3.53 -2.79 -2.49
C GLN A 224 -3.91 -1.76 -1.42
N ASP A 225 -5.18 -1.69 -1.03
CA ASP A 225 -5.61 -0.80 0.07
C ASP A 225 -4.92 -1.16 1.39
N CYS A 226 -4.75 -2.46 1.68
CA CYS A 226 -3.97 -2.93 2.84
C CYS A 226 -2.48 -2.53 2.74
N GLU A 227 -1.86 -2.68 1.58
CA GLU A 227 -0.45 -2.32 1.36
C GLU A 227 -0.22 -0.81 1.46
N LEU A 228 -1.13 0.00 0.89
CA LEU A 228 -1.00 1.47 0.82
C LEU A 228 -1.41 2.18 2.12
N SER A 229 -2.35 1.62 2.87
CA SER A 229 -2.85 2.21 4.13
C SER A 229 -1.94 1.97 5.34
N SER A 230 -0.80 1.32 5.14
CA SER A 230 0.19 0.85 6.14
C SER A 230 0.86 1.92 7.03
N GLY A 231 0.40 3.17 7.00
CA GLY A 231 0.85 4.21 7.93
C GLY A 231 -0.09 5.40 8.14
N ALA A 232 -1.08 5.62 7.28
CA ALA A 232 -1.93 6.79 7.33
C ALA A 232 -3.16 6.60 8.22
N ARG A 233 -3.70 7.69 8.76
CA ARG A 233 -4.98 7.73 9.48
C ARG A 233 -6.16 7.51 8.52
N GLN A 234 -6.10 6.46 7.72
CA GLN A 234 -7.10 6.10 6.74
C GLN A 234 -7.91 4.94 7.31
N HIS A 235 -9.23 5.14 7.36
CA HIS A 235 -10.15 4.07 7.73
C HIS A 235 -10.28 3.12 6.54
N PHE A 236 -10.00 1.83 6.74
CA PHE A 236 -10.41 0.79 5.79
C PHE A 236 -11.91 0.93 5.54
N ALA A 237 -12.32 0.95 4.28
CA ALA A 237 -13.73 1.11 3.94
C ALA A 237 -14.59 -0.04 4.49
N LEU A 238 -14.03 -1.24 4.72
CA LEU A 238 -14.76 -2.43 5.21
C LEU A 238 -13.86 -3.38 6.04
N SER A 239 -14.44 -4.04 7.04
CA SER A 239 -13.80 -5.18 7.73
C SER A 239 -13.83 -6.42 6.84
N PHE A 240 -12.71 -7.16 6.72
CA PHE A 240 -12.60 -8.34 5.86
C PHE A 240 -13.76 -9.33 6.03
N ARG A 241 -14.15 -9.63 7.28
CA ARG A 241 -15.24 -10.58 7.58
C ARG A 241 -16.65 -10.06 7.21
N GLN A 242 -16.81 -8.76 6.99
CA GLN A 242 -18.08 -8.12 6.64
C GLN A 242 -18.27 -7.97 5.13
N ILE A 243 -17.27 -8.32 4.32
CA ILE A 243 -17.33 -8.26 2.87
C ILE A 243 -18.22 -9.37 2.32
N SER A 244 -19.20 -9.01 1.49
CA SER A 244 -20.15 -9.93 0.84
C SER A 244 -19.70 -10.41 -0.54
N VAL A 245 -18.48 -10.08 -0.97
CA VAL A 245 -17.88 -10.60 -2.20
C VAL A 245 -17.22 -11.95 -1.91
N PRO A 246 -17.47 -13.01 -2.71
CA PRO A 246 -16.80 -14.30 -2.52
C PRO A 246 -15.30 -14.19 -2.72
N LEU A 247 -14.52 -15.04 -2.04
CA LEU A 247 -13.07 -15.14 -2.26
C LEU A 247 -12.77 -15.75 -3.65
N PRO A 248 -11.58 -15.46 -4.22
CA PRO A 248 -11.17 -16.01 -5.50
C PRO A 248 -11.19 -17.55 -5.52
N ILE A 249 -11.57 -18.10 -6.68
CA ILE A 249 -11.47 -19.55 -6.91
C ILE A 249 -10.02 -19.94 -7.22
N GLY A 250 -9.73 -21.24 -7.22
CA GLY A 250 -8.42 -21.78 -7.58
C GLY A 250 -7.97 -21.35 -8.98
N ASP A 251 -6.67 -21.10 -9.15
CA ASP A 251 -6.08 -20.68 -10.43
C ASP A 251 -6.31 -21.70 -11.54
N HIS A 252 -6.28 -22.99 -11.22
CA HIS A 252 -6.62 -24.06 -12.14
C HIS A 252 -8.04 -23.89 -12.68
N ASP A 253 -9.03 -23.75 -11.81
CA ASP A 253 -10.43 -23.63 -12.22
C ASP A 253 -10.69 -22.33 -12.98
N PHE A 254 -10.05 -21.23 -12.57
CA PHE A 254 -10.12 -19.96 -13.30
C PHE A 254 -9.60 -20.09 -14.73
N ASN A 255 -8.41 -20.66 -14.92
CA ASN A 255 -7.77 -20.79 -16.24
C ASN A 255 -8.53 -21.73 -17.20
N PHE A 256 -9.23 -22.73 -16.69
CA PHE A 256 -10.03 -23.65 -17.50
C PHE A 256 -11.51 -23.24 -17.58
N GLY A 257 -11.88 -22.09 -17.03
CA GLY A 257 -13.28 -21.63 -16.99
C GLY A 257 -14.22 -22.60 -16.27
N ARG A 258 -13.71 -23.33 -15.27
CA ARG A 258 -14.49 -24.32 -14.52
C ARG A 258 -15.35 -23.66 -13.46
N ARG A 259 -16.50 -24.29 -13.22
CA ARG A 259 -17.45 -23.89 -12.18
C ARG A 259 -16.99 -24.40 -10.83
N ALA A 260 -16.75 -23.49 -9.89
CA ALA A 260 -16.67 -23.83 -8.48
C ALA A 260 -18.11 -23.98 -7.94
N PRO A 261 -18.55 -25.18 -7.52
CA PRO A 261 -19.90 -25.41 -7.01
C PRO A 261 -20.15 -24.68 -5.69
N TYR A 262 -19.08 -24.45 -4.91
CA TYR A 262 -19.11 -23.71 -3.66
C TYR A 262 -18.01 -22.66 -3.68
N ARG A 263 -18.37 -21.40 -3.39
CA ARG A 263 -17.41 -20.29 -3.24
C ARG A 263 -17.21 -19.99 -1.77
N LEU A 264 -15.94 -19.88 -1.37
CA LEU A 264 -15.58 -19.55 -0.01
C LEU A 264 -15.86 -18.07 0.27
N MET A 265 -16.58 -17.77 1.34
CA MET A 265 -16.83 -16.40 1.79
C MET A 265 -15.79 -15.96 2.82
N PRO A 266 -15.46 -14.65 2.92
CA PRO A 266 -14.54 -14.14 3.93
C PRO A 266 -14.91 -14.53 5.37
N ALA A 267 -16.20 -14.47 5.71
CA ALA A 267 -16.72 -14.86 7.02
C ALA A 267 -16.47 -16.34 7.36
N ASN A 268 -16.37 -17.19 6.33
CA ASN A 268 -16.21 -18.63 6.42
C ASN A 268 -14.75 -19.07 6.31
N LEU A 269 -13.79 -18.14 6.21
CA LEU A 269 -12.36 -18.45 6.19
C LEU A 269 -11.84 -18.69 7.62
N SER A 270 -12.24 -19.81 8.20
CA SER A 270 -11.85 -20.27 9.54
C SER A 270 -11.62 -21.77 9.58
N ARG A 271 -11.07 -22.29 10.70
CA ARG A 271 -10.83 -23.74 10.88
C ARG A 271 -12.09 -24.60 10.79
N ASP A 272 -13.26 -24.01 11.05
CA ASP A 272 -14.55 -24.72 11.02
C ASP A 272 -15.04 -25.00 9.60
N SER A 273 -14.46 -24.36 8.59
CA SER A 273 -14.84 -24.51 7.19
C SER A 273 -13.98 -25.56 6.50
N SER A 274 -14.61 -26.63 6.02
CA SER A 274 -13.92 -27.67 5.23
C SER A 274 -13.31 -27.14 3.93
N LEU A 275 -13.88 -26.07 3.37
CA LEU A 275 -13.39 -25.41 2.16
C LEU A 275 -12.12 -24.58 2.40
N ALA A 276 -11.84 -24.21 3.65
CA ALA A 276 -10.66 -23.45 4.03
C ALA A 276 -9.49 -24.33 4.49
N ALA A 277 -9.72 -25.63 4.71
CA ALA A 277 -8.72 -26.54 5.23
C ALA A 277 -7.74 -26.99 4.13
N GLY A 278 -6.44 -26.88 4.40
CA GLY A 278 -5.39 -27.40 3.52
C GLY A 278 -5.27 -26.66 2.19
N MET A 279 -5.44 -25.34 2.18
CA MET A 279 -5.32 -24.54 0.96
C MET A 279 -3.91 -24.64 0.37
N THR A 280 -3.82 -25.12 -0.87
CA THR A 280 -2.57 -25.22 -1.64
C THR A 280 -2.26 -23.91 -2.38
N ILE A 281 -1.16 -23.90 -3.13
CA ILE A 281 -0.74 -22.73 -3.92
C ILE A 281 -1.78 -22.32 -4.98
N ASP A 282 -2.67 -23.24 -5.38
CA ASP A 282 -3.78 -22.96 -6.31
C ASP A 282 -4.77 -21.92 -5.76
N HIS A 283 -4.92 -21.86 -4.43
CA HIS A 283 -5.69 -20.83 -3.72
C HIS A 283 -4.82 -19.67 -3.21
N GLY A 284 -3.63 -19.50 -3.79
CA GLY A 284 -2.63 -18.55 -3.29
C GLY A 284 -3.11 -17.10 -3.23
N LEU A 285 -4.00 -16.69 -4.14
CA LEU A 285 -4.61 -15.35 -4.10
C LEU A 285 -5.49 -15.16 -2.84
N THR A 286 -6.31 -16.14 -2.49
CA THR A 286 -7.10 -16.13 -1.25
C THR A 286 -6.20 -16.10 -0.01
N ILE A 287 -5.13 -16.92 0.00
CA ILE A 287 -4.18 -16.98 1.11
C ILE A 287 -3.51 -15.63 1.31
N VAL A 288 -2.95 -15.03 0.25
CA VAL A 288 -2.18 -13.79 0.34
C VAL A 288 -3.06 -12.60 0.70
N THR A 289 -4.27 -12.51 0.13
CA THR A 289 -5.24 -11.44 0.45
C THR A 289 -5.62 -11.44 1.92
N ARG A 290 -5.90 -12.61 2.50
CA ARG A 290 -6.16 -12.72 3.94
C ARG A 290 -4.93 -12.37 4.78
N GLY A 291 -3.75 -12.77 4.32
CA GLY A 291 -2.49 -12.41 4.97
C GLY A 291 -2.32 -10.89 5.07
N PHE A 292 -2.59 -10.16 3.99
CA PHE A 292 -2.50 -8.70 3.97
C PHE A 292 -3.48 -8.00 4.92
N ASP A 293 -4.71 -8.49 5.04
CA ASP A 293 -5.68 -8.00 6.03
C ASP A 293 -5.15 -8.15 7.47
N ILE A 294 -4.57 -9.30 7.81
CA ILE A 294 -4.02 -9.54 9.14
C ILE A 294 -2.79 -8.64 9.35
N PHE A 295 -1.88 -8.61 8.39
CA PHE A 295 -0.65 -7.83 8.42
C PHE A 295 -0.92 -6.34 8.65
N VAL A 296 -1.89 -5.76 7.94
CA VAL A 296 -2.15 -4.32 8.07
C VAL A 296 -2.75 -3.95 9.43
N ARG A 297 -3.53 -4.85 10.03
CA ARG A 297 -4.05 -4.66 11.40
C ARG A 297 -2.94 -4.80 12.44
N ILE A 298 -2.00 -5.71 12.26
CA ILE A 298 -0.78 -5.83 13.07
C ILE A 298 0.06 -4.56 12.97
N LEU A 299 0.28 -4.07 11.76
CA LEU A 299 1.07 -2.87 11.52
C LEU A 299 0.43 -1.64 12.16
N ARG A 300 -0.89 -1.48 12.04
CA ARG A 300 -1.63 -0.43 12.73
C ARG A 300 -1.48 -0.52 14.26
N PHE A 301 -1.63 -1.72 14.82
CA PHE A 301 -1.44 -1.96 16.24
C PHE A 301 -0.02 -1.55 16.70
N ALA A 302 1.02 -1.96 15.97
CA ALA A 302 2.41 -1.59 16.26
C ALA A 302 2.64 -0.06 16.17
N ASN A 303 1.96 0.61 15.25
CA ASN A 303 2.04 2.08 15.09
C ASN A 303 1.30 2.83 16.21
N GLU A 304 0.14 2.33 16.65
CA GLU A 304 -0.68 2.91 17.72
C GLU A 304 -0.01 2.76 19.10
N SER A 305 0.54 1.56 19.38
CA SER A 305 1.31 1.27 20.59
C SER A 305 2.51 2.22 20.77
N ARG A 306 3.25 2.53 19.68
CA ARG A 306 4.33 3.53 19.71
C ARG A 306 3.85 4.90 20.19
N ARG A 307 2.67 5.34 19.76
CA ARG A 307 2.18 6.71 20.00
C ARG A 307 1.71 6.95 21.44
N GLY A 308 1.68 5.93 22.29
CA GLY A 308 1.06 6.03 23.63
C GLY A 308 -0.44 6.38 23.57
N ARG A 309 -1.04 6.27 22.37
CA ARG A 309 -2.44 6.57 22.11
C ARG A 309 -3.26 5.29 22.27
N THR A 310 -3.29 4.73 23.47
CA THR A 310 -4.42 3.90 23.87
C THR A 310 -5.59 4.84 24.10
N PRO A 311 -6.67 4.81 23.30
CA PRO A 311 -7.75 5.76 23.45
C PRO A 311 -8.50 5.48 24.76
N SER A 312 -8.44 6.42 25.70
CA SER A 312 -9.42 6.54 26.79
C SER A 312 -10.79 7.04 26.29
N SER A 313 -11.15 6.79 25.03
CA SER A 313 -12.35 7.40 24.43
C SER A 313 -12.85 6.61 23.22
N LEU A 314 -14.00 5.95 23.41
CA LEU A 314 -14.93 5.36 22.44
C LEU A 314 -14.77 3.89 21.99
N SER A 315 -13.73 3.15 22.42
CA SER A 315 -13.74 1.68 22.34
C SER A 315 -13.24 1.07 23.64
N ALA A 316 -14.17 0.67 24.50
CA ALA A 316 -13.90 0.26 25.88
C ALA A 316 -13.40 -1.20 26.05
N GLU A 317 -12.89 -1.93 25.05
CA GLU A 317 -13.05 -3.40 25.11
C GLU A 317 -11.80 -4.28 25.27
N LEU A 318 -10.55 -3.89 24.96
CA LEU A 318 -9.41 -4.82 25.06
C LEU A 318 -8.10 -4.14 25.51
N SER A 319 -7.38 -4.78 26.44
CA SER A 319 -6.01 -4.36 26.79
C SER A 319 -5.07 -4.55 25.59
N PRO A 320 -3.96 -3.80 25.49
CA PRO A 320 -2.96 -3.98 24.42
C PRO A 320 -2.47 -5.43 24.32
N GLN A 321 -2.28 -6.08 25.47
CA GLN A 321 -1.92 -7.49 25.56
C GLN A 321 -2.98 -8.38 24.90
N LYS A 322 -4.27 -8.14 25.16
CA LYS A 322 -5.34 -8.94 24.57
C LYS A 322 -5.48 -8.69 23.06
N ALA A 323 -5.26 -7.45 22.62
CA ALA A 323 -5.23 -7.13 21.19
C ALA A 323 -4.09 -7.85 20.47
N TRP A 324 -2.89 -7.90 21.08
CA TRP A 324 -1.76 -8.68 20.58
C TRP A 324 -2.07 -10.17 20.48
N GLU A 325 -2.61 -10.77 21.55
CA GLU A 325 -3.00 -12.19 21.58
C GLU A 325 -4.00 -12.52 20.47
N ASN A 326 -5.04 -11.71 20.30
CA ASN A 326 -6.04 -11.92 19.27
C ASN A 326 -5.43 -11.86 17.85
N LEU A 327 -4.52 -10.92 17.60
CA LEU A 327 -3.83 -10.81 16.31
C LEU A 327 -2.88 -11.99 16.07
N ARG A 328 -2.21 -12.47 17.12
CA ARG A 328 -1.35 -13.64 17.06
C ARG A 328 -2.15 -14.91 16.78
N ASP A 329 -3.24 -15.13 17.50
CA ASP A 329 -4.14 -16.28 17.33
C ASP A 329 -4.71 -16.33 15.90
N GLU A 330 -5.09 -15.17 15.36
CA GLU A 330 -5.61 -15.06 14.00
C GLU A 330 -4.54 -15.32 12.93
N LEU A 331 -3.30 -14.86 13.15
CA LEU A 331 -2.17 -15.16 12.28
C LEU A 331 -1.85 -16.66 12.29
N ASP A 332 -1.85 -17.29 13.47
CA ASP A 332 -1.59 -18.72 13.65
C ASP A 332 -2.74 -19.56 13.06
N GLU A 333 -4.00 -19.14 13.21
CA GLU A 333 -5.13 -19.72 12.49
C GLU A 333 -4.94 -19.64 10.98
N TRP A 334 -4.67 -18.46 10.42
CA TRP A 334 -4.45 -18.29 8.99
C TRP A 334 -3.31 -19.16 8.47
N ARG A 335 -2.21 -19.27 9.22
CA ARG A 335 -1.09 -20.14 8.87
C ARG A 335 -1.48 -21.63 8.94
N SER A 336 -2.37 -22.01 9.87
CA SER A 336 -2.84 -23.39 10.02
C SER A 336 -3.76 -23.88 8.90
N LEU A 337 -4.50 -22.97 8.25
CA LEU A 337 -5.41 -23.29 7.14
C LEU A 337 -4.67 -23.69 5.85
N GLN A 338 -3.40 -23.33 5.75
CA GLN A 338 -2.56 -23.59 4.58
C GLN A 338 -2.09 -25.04 4.51
N ASP A 339 -1.97 -25.62 3.34
CA ASP A 339 -1.25 -26.90 3.18
C ASP A 339 0.25 -26.74 3.53
N LEU A 340 0.93 -27.83 3.90
CA LEU A 340 2.36 -27.77 4.22
C LEU A 340 3.20 -27.29 3.04
N THR A 341 2.76 -27.57 1.81
CA THR A 341 3.46 -27.20 0.57
C THR A 341 3.65 -25.70 0.41
N VAL A 342 2.79 -24.85 0.98
CA VAL A 342 2.92 -23.38 0.84
C VAL A 342 3.71 -22.71 1.99
N ARG A 343 4.21 -23.49 2.94
CA ARG A 343 4.89 -22.97 4.15
C ARG A 343 6.41 -23.08 4.02
N TYR A 344 7.09 -21.94 3.91
CA TYR A 344 8.54 -21.84 4.10
C TYR A 344 8.89 -21.75 5.60
N PRO A 345 10.01 -22.31 6.09
CA PRO A 345 11.04 -23.08 5.38
C PRO A 345 10.74 -24.58 5.23
N THR A 346 9.61 -25.07 5.75
CA THR A 346 9.28 -26.50 5.73
C THR A 346 9.21 -27.06 4.30
N THR A 347 8.71 -26.28 3.35
CA THR A 347 8.74 -26.58 1.93
C THR A 347 9.71 -25.64 1.21
N THR A 348 10.53 -26.21 0.34
CA THR A 348 11.53 -25.48 -0.44
C THR A 348 10.91 -24.73 -1.62
N ALA A 349 11.46 -23.57 -1.98
CA ALA A 349 10.90 -22.73 -3.05
C ALA A 349 10.99 -23.33 -4.47
N GLN A 350 11.95 -24.22 -4.73
CA GLN A 350 12.25 -24.77 -6.06
C GLN A 350 11.02 -25.40 -6.74
N ALA A 351 10.21 -26.14 -5.98
CA ALA A 351 9.01 -26.80 -6.52
C ALA A 351 8.01 -25.77 -7.05
N HIS A 352 7.81 -24.67 -6.33
CA HIS A 352 6.92 -23.58 -6.76
C HIS A 352 7.49 -22.80 -7.94
N VAL A 353 8.82 -22.61 -8.00
CA VAL A 353 9.48 -21.99 -9.16
C VAL A 353 9.25 -22.84 -10.42
N ALA A 354 9.41 -24.16 -10.33
CA ALA A 354 9.18 -25.07 -11.45
C ALA A 354 7.72 -25.05 -11.94
N LEU A 355 6.75 -24.84 -11.04
CA LEU A 355 5.34 -24.70 -11.36
C LEU A 355 4.95 -23.27 -11.82
N GLY A 356 5.87 -22.30 -11.74
CA GLY A 356 5.60 -20.91 -12.10
C GLY A 356 4.84 -20.10 -11.04
N TYR A 357 4.90 -20.54 -9.79
CA TYR A 357 4.31 -19.90 -8.60
C TYR A 357 5.35 -19.40 -7.59
N GLY A 358 6.63 -19.34 -7.98
CA GLY A 358 7.73 -18.92 -7.10
C GLY A 358 7.43 -17.61 -6.38
N GLU A 359 7.18 -16.54 -7.12
CA GLU A 359 6.89 -15.22 -6.56
C GLU A 359 5.65 -15.21 -5.66
N LEU A 360 4.58 -15.95 -6.00
CA LEU A 360 3.39 -16.04 -5.14
C LEU A 360 3.71 -16.75 -3.82
N PHE A 361 4.49 -17.82 -3.88
CA PHE A 361 4.99 -18.52 -2.70
C PHE A 361 5.86 -17.59 -1.84
N ALA A 362 6.71 -16.76 -2.45
CA ALA A 362 7.46 -15.75 -1.71
C ALA A 362 6.51 -14.76 -1.01
N TYR A 363 5.55 -14.17 -1.72
CA TYR A 363 4.60 -13.20 -1.15
C TYR A 363 3.84 -13.75 0.06
N ILE A 364 3.28 -14.97 -0.04
CA ILE A 364 2.57 -15.62 1.07
C ILE A 364 3.46 -15.70 2.32
N ASN A 365 4.72 -16.10 2.14
CA ASN A 365 5.65 -16.28 3.25
C ASN A 365 6.23 -14.96 3.76
N LEU A 366 6.47 -13.97 2.89
CA LEU A 366 6.90 -12.64 3.27
C LEU A 366 5.84 -11.97 4.17
N VAL A 367 4.55 -12.03 3.79
CA VAL A 367 3.45 -11.49 4.61
C VAL A 367 3.42 -12.13 6.00
N TYR A 368 3.64 -13.44 6.09
CA TYR A 368 3.75 -14.15 7.37
C TYR A 368 4.91 -13.63 8.22
N PHE A 369 6.13 -13.63 7.67
CA PHE A 369 7.32 -13.21 8.42
C PHE A 369 7.27 -11.73 8.80
N MET A 370 6.79 -10.87 7.92
CA MET A 370 6.54 -9.46 8.23
C MET A 370 5.55 -9.31 9.39
N SER A 371 4.46 -10.08 9.42
CA SER A 371 3.53 -10.09 10.55
C SER A 371 4.20 -10.50 11.87
N ILE A 372 5.06 -11.52 11.84
CA ILE A 372 5.85 -11.95 13.00
C ILE A 372 6.82 -10.84 13.46
N LEU A 373 7.47 -10.15 12.53
CA LEU A 373 8.40 -9.07 12.83
C LEU A 373 7.70 -7.92 13.59
N PHE A 374 6.57 -7.43 13.08
CA PHE A 374 5.87 -6.31 13.71
C PHE A 374 5.21 -6.69 15.04
N LEU A 375 4.65 -7.90 15.18
CA LEU A 375 4.09 -8.38 16.44
C LEU A 375 5.15 -8.52 17.54
N ASN A 376 6.28 -9.17 17.25
CA ASN A 376 7.30 -9.41 18.27
C ASN A 376 8.11 -8.15 18.60
N ARG A 377 8.29 -7.25 17.63
CA ARG A 377 8.92 -5.95 17.90
C ARG A 377 8.13 -5.16 18.92
N ASP A 378 6.81 -5.07 18.75
CA ASP A 378 5.96 -4.35 19.70
C ASP A 378 6.04 -4.99 21.10
N ARG A 379 6.03 -6.32 21.15
CA ARG A 379 6.21 -7.09 22.39
C ARG A 379 7.55 -6.78 23.08
N VAL A 380 8.66 -6.77 22.35
CA VAL A 380 10.00 -6.41 22.90
C VAL A 380 9.99 -4.99 23.45
N LEU A 381 9.44 -4.03 22.71
CA LEU A 381 9.36 -2.63 23.17
C LEU A 381 8.47 -2.48 24.41
N ALA A 382 7.40 -3.24 24.53
CA ALA A 382 6.54 -3.25 25.71
C ALA A 382 7.29 -3.81 26.94
N SER A 383 8.04 -4.91 26.78
CA SER A 383 8.88 -5.48 27.85
C SER A 383 9.96 -4.50 28.32
N LEU A 384 10.65 -3.82 27.40
CA LEU A 384 11.69 -2.83 27.76
C LEU A 384 11.12 -1.63 28.54
N LYS A 385 9.91 -1.15 28.17
CA LYS A 385 9.24 -0.07 28.92
C LYS A 385 8.88 -0.47 30.35
N LEU A 386 8.49 -1.72 30.56
CA LEU A 386 8.08 -2.24 31.87
C LEU A 386 9.28 -2.34 32.84
N ILE A 387 10.46 -2.67 32.29
CA ILE A 387 11.73 -2.70 33.03
C ILE A 387 12.13 -1.29 33.52
N HIS A 388 11.77 -0.23 32.77
CA HIS A 388 12.20 1.15 33.03
C HIS A 388 11.14 2.02 33.75
N ASP A 389 9.97 1.49 34.16
CA ASP A 389 8.97 2.30 34.88
C ASP A 389 9.45 2.58 36.33
N PRO A 390 9.76 3.86 36.68
CA PRO A 390 10.31 4.22 37.99
C PRO A 390 9.33 4.02 39.15
N ASN A 391 8.04 3.78 38.88
CA ASN A 391 7.01 3.49 39.87
C ASN A 391 6.73 1.98 40.05
N HIS A 392 7.39 1.11 39.29
CA HIS A 392 7.16 -0.32 39.36
C HIS A 392 7.95 -0.94 40.52
N ASP A 393 7.30 -1.79 41.33
CA ASP A 393 7.97 -2.48 42.45
C ASP A 393 9.13 -3.34 41.90
N PRO A 394 10.39 -3.10 42.31
CA PRO A 394 11.56 -3.85 41.84
C PRO A 394 11.51 -5.36 42.16
N ARG A 395 10.52 -5.81 42.95
CA ARG A 395 10.21 -7.23 43.14
C ARG A 395 9.54 -7.88 41.92
N MET A 396 8.84 -7.12 41.06
CA MET A 396 8.21 -7.63 39.83
C MET A 396 9.15 -7.65 38.63
N ALA A 397 10.17 -6.77 38.58
CA ALA A 397 11.25 -6.83 37.58
C ALA A 397 12.12 -8.10 37.70
N SER A 398 11.93 -8.89 38.76
CA SER A 398 12.59 -10.18 38.98
C SER A 398 11.81 -11.38 38.43
N ASN A 399 10.77 -11.16 37.62
CA ASN A 399 10.06 -12.25 36.96
C ASN A 399 10.95 -12.84 35.85
N PHE A 400 11.67 -13.93 36.16
CA PHE A 400 12.38 -14.77 35.18
C PHE A 400 11.54 -15.10 33.94
N ASP A 401 10.21 -15.10 34.09
CA ASP A 401 9.25 -15.28 33.01
C ASP A 401 9.28 -14.13 31.98
N GLU A 402 9.34 -12.86 32.40
CA GLU A 402 9.33 -11.71 31.46
C GLU A 402 10.61 -11.60 30.63
N SER A 403 11.77 -11.90 31.23
CA SER A 403 13.04 -11.91 30.50
C SER A 403 13.11 -13.08 29.51
N ALA A 404 12.65 -14.27 29.90
CA ALA A 404 12.54 -15.43 29.01
C ALA A 404 11.57 -15.16 27.84
N TRP A 405 10.46 -14.45 28.09
CA TRP A 405 9.49 -14.08 27.06
C TRP A 405 10.05 -13.05 26.09
N CYS A 406 10.87 -12.10 26.56
CA CYS A 406 11.58 -11.15 25.71
C CYS A 406 12.63 -11.85 24.83
N GLU A 407 13.41 -12.76 25.41
CA GLU A 407 14.38 -13.56 24.65
C GLU A 407 13.70 -14.43 23.58
N GLU A 408 12.53 -15.01 23.86
CA GLU A 408 11.74 -15.74 22.86
C GLU A 408 11.28 -14.82 21.73
N ALA A 409 10.77 -13.63 22.05
CA ALA A 409 10.32 -12.65 21.05
C ALA A 409 11.49 -12.20 20.14
N ILE A 410 12.67 -11.94 20.72
CA ILE A 410 13.90 -11.64 19.96
C ILE A 410 14.30 -12.82 19.07
N GLY A 411 14.23 -14.06 19.58
CA GLY A 411 14.46 -15.27 18.79
C GLY A 411 13.53 -15.35 17.57
N GLN A 412 12.24 -15.07 17.76
CA GLN A 412 11.25 -15.03 16.67
C GLN A 412 11.55 -13.93 15.65
N LEU A 413 12.05 -12.76 16.08
CA LEU A 413 12.49 -11.68 15.19
C LEU A 413 13.65 -12.15 14.29
N PHE A 414 14.70 -12.72 14.89
CA PHE A 414 15.85 -13.20 14.14
C PHE A 414 15.49 -14.31 13.16
N GLU A 415 14.67 -15.27 13.58
CA GLU A 415 14.25 -16.36 12.71
C GLU A 415 13.41 -15.88 11.52
N ALA A 416 12.47 -14.96 11.75
CA ALA A 416 11.66 -14.36 10.70
C ALA A 416 12.50 -13.54 9.71
N ALA A 417 13.42 -12.70 10.19
CA ALA A 417 14.32 -11.92 9.34
C ALA A 417 15.22 -12.80 8.46
N ARG A 418 15.77 -13.89 9.04
CA ARG A 418 16.53 -14.90 8.29
C ARG A 418 15.67 -15.57 7.22
N ASN A 419 14.44 -15.93 7.54
CA ASN A 419 13.57 -16.62 6.59
C ASN A 419 13.11 -15.73 5.43
N ILE A 420 13.00 -14.40 5.63
CA ILE A 420 12.79 -13.43 4.53
C ILE A 420 13.96 -13.47 3.53
N GLY A 421 15.20 -13.37 4.01
CA GLY A 421 16.39 -13.48 3.15
C GLY A 421 16.51 -14.86 2.50
N GLY A 422 16.22 -15.92 3.27
CA GLY A 422 16.32 -17.31 2.82
C GLY A 422 15.36 -17.65 1.68
N VAL A 423 14.08 -17.26 1.78
CA VAL A 423 13.12 -17.54 0.71
C VAL A 423 13.50 -16.80 -0.57
N LEU A 424 13.88 -15.52 -0.48
CA LEU A 424 14.29 -14.73 -1.65
C LEU A 424 15.55 -15.29 -2.32
N SER A 425 16.55 -15.68 -1.52
CA SER A 425 17.79 -16.30 -2.01
C SER A 425 17.52 -17.64 -2.70
N ALA A 426 16.61 -18.47 -2.15
CA ALA A 426 16.24 -19.74 -2.76
C ALA A 426 15.55 -19.59 -4.11
N LEU A 427 14.70 -18.56 -4.26
CA LEU A 427 14.08 -18.22 -5.53
C LEU A 427 15.09 -17.69 -6.55
N GLU A 428 15.99 -16.79 -6.14
CA GLU A 428 17.05 -16.25 -6.97
C GLU A 428 17.98 -17.35 -7.50
N ALA A 429 18.43 -18.25 -6.62
CA ALA A 429 19.22 -19.42 -6.99
C ALA A 429 18.50 -20.36 -7.98
N SER A 430 17.17 -20.28 -8.04
CA SER A 430 16.33 -21.04 -8.97
C SER A 430 15.97 -20.26 -10.26
N GLY A 431 16.57 -19.09 -10.48
CA GLY A 431 16.32 -18.25 -11.65
C GLY A 431 15.02 -17.44 -11.60
N ALA A 432 14.43 -17.26 -10.42
CA ALA A 432 13.20 -16.49 -10.23
C ALA A 432 13.38 -15.33 -9.22
N PRO A 433 14.32 -14.39 -9.46
CA PRO A 433 14.58 -13.30 -8.52
C PRO A 433 13.35 -12.41 -8.35
N VAL A 434 13.08 -12.01 -7.11
CA VAL A 434 11.92 -11.17 -6.77
C VAL A 434 12.43 -9.78 -6.44
N PHE A 435 12.20 -8.82 -7.34
CA PHE A 435 12.54 -7.41 -7.15
C PHE A 435 11.27 -6.56 -7.22
N THR A 436 10.25 -6.94 -6.45
CA THR A 436 9.04 -6.13 -6.31
C THR A 436 9.20 -5.16 -5.14
N PRO A 437 8.52 -4.01 -5.16
CA PRO A 437 8.61 -3.07 -4.06
C PRO A 437 8.17 -3.67 -2.70
N TYR A 438 7.22 -4.61 -2.65
CA TYR A 438 6.85 -5.28 -1.39
C TYR A 438 7.97 -6.20 -0.86
N ALA A 439 8.65 -6.96 -1.72
CA ALA A 439 9.82 -7.75 -1.34
C ALA A 439 10.96 -6.85 -0.86
N GLY A 440 11.18 -5.72 -1.56
CA GLY A 440 12.09 -4.65 -1.16
C GLY A 440 11.82 -4.14 0.25
N PHE A 441 10.57 -3.78 0.54
CA PHE A 441 10.17 -3.36 1.87
C PHE A 441 10.40 -4.45 2.91
N SER A 442 10.15 -5.71 2.57
CA SER A 442 10.38 -6.84 3.49
C SER A 442 11.87 -6.99 3.86
N VAL A 443 12.76 -6.86 2.88
CA VAL A 443 14.21 -6.87 3.09
C VAL A 443 14.68 -5.64 3.87
N PHE A 444 14.11 -4.48 3.58
CA PHE A 444 14.38 -3.24 4.30
C PHE A 444 14.05 -3.36 5.81
N VAL A 445 12.92 -3.99 6.16
CA VAL A 445 12.58 -4.28 7.56
C VAL A 445 13.52 -5.33 8.16
N ALA A 446 13.75 -6.44 7.46
CA ALA A 446 14.65 -7.50 7.92
C ALA A 446 16.09 -7.01 8.17
N ALA A 447 16.57 -6.04 7.37
CA ALA A 447 17.88 -5.44 7.54
C ALA A 447 18.09 -4.86 8.94
N HIS A 448 17.08 -4.19 9.51
CA HIS A 448 17.16 -3.61 10.84
C HIS A 448 17.31 -4.67 11.92
N ILE A 449 16.59 -5.79 11.80
CA ILE A 449 16.72 -6.92 12.71
C ILE A 449 18.09 -7.60 12.58
N ASN A 450 18.59 -7.76 11.36
CA ASN A 450 19.91 -8.36 11.13
C ASN A 450 21.04 -7.45 11.64
N MET A 451 20.89 -6.11 11.51
CA MET A 451 21.78 -5.13 12.13
C MET A 451 21.72 -5.18 13.66
N TYR A 452 20.54 -5.31 14.26
CA TYR A 452 20.42 -5.53 15.71
C TYR A 452 21.17 -6.82 16.13
N GLY A 453 21.09 -7.88 15.33
CA GLY A 453 21.84 -9.12 15.55
C GLY A 453 23.37 -8.98 15.49
N THR A 454 23.92 -7.93 14.86
CA THR A 454 25.38 -7.70 14.86
C THR A 454 25.88 -7.08 16.16
N VAL A 455 24.99 -6.39 16.88
CA VAL A 455 25.24 -5.72 18.17
C VAL A 455 24.87 -6.65 19.33
N SER A 456 23.69 -7.26 19.26
CA SER A 456 23.15 -8.20 20.25
C SER A 456 22.97 -9.61 19.65
N PRO A 457 24.07 -10.38 19.44
CA PRO A 457 24.02 -11.66 18.72
C PRO A 457 23.46 -12.83 19.54
N ARG A 458 23.11 -12.62 20.83
CA ARG A 458 22.60 -13.69 21.69
C ARG A 458 21.28 -14.20 21.12
N GLY A 459 21.20 -15.51 20.85
CA GLY A 459 20.02 -16.13 20.25
C GLY A 459 19.89 -15.93 18.73
N TYR A 460 20.82 -15.20 18.08
CA TYR A 460 20.82 -15.08 16.62
C TYR A 460 21.19 -16.42 15.96
N PRO A 461 20.36 -17.00 15.07
CA PRO A 461 20.66 -18.27 14.42
C PRO A 461 21.94 -18.21 13.58
N GLY A 462 22.97 -18.97 13.97
CA GLY A 462 24.29 -18.94 13.34
C GLY A 462 25.25 -17.88 13.91
N GLY A 463 24.84 -17.15 14.94
CA GLY A 463 25.66 -16.19 15.67
C GLY A 463 25.98 -14.90 14.91
N GLN A 464 26.87 -14.09 15.48
CA GLN A 464 27.20 -12.76 14.98
C GLN A 464 27.75 -12.75 13.55
N GLY A 465 28.59 -13.74 13.19
CA GLY A 465 29.14 -13.84 11.84
C GLY A 465 28.05 -14.01 10.78
N ARG A 466 26.98 -14.76 11.10
CA ARG A 466 25.82 -14.89 10.22
C ARG A 466 25.02 -13.60 10.15
N ALA A 467 24.83 -12.89 11.26
CA ALA A 467 24.14 -11.58 11.25
C ALA A 467 24.85 -10.57 10.33
N GLU A 468 26.19 -10.52 10.35
CA GLU A 468 26.98 -9.67 9.45
C GLU A 468 26.89 -10.10 7.98
N GLU A 469 26.72 -11.40 7.72
CA GLU A 469 26.44 -11.92 6.37
C GLU A 469 25.07 -11.47 5.87
N GLU A 470 24.02 -11.68 6.66
CA GLU A 470 22.66 -11.31 6.32
C GLU A 470 22.52 -9.79 6.12
N LYS A 471 23.12 -8.98 7.00
CA LYS A 471 23.22 -7.51 6.86
C LYS A 471 23.77 -7.11 5.48
N ARG A 472 24.89 -7.71 5.06
CA ARG A 472 25.52 -7.43 3.75
C ARG A 472 24.64 -7.84 2.60
N THR A 473 24.02 -9.02 2.68
CA THR A 473 23.07 -9.51 1.68
C THR A 473 21.87 -8.57 1.57
N ASN A 474 21.33 -8.06 2.68
CA ASN A 474 20.23 -7.10 2.65
C ASN A 474 20.60 -5.78 1.96
N LEU A 475 21.78 -5.24 2.27
CA LEU A 475 22.29 -4.02 1.62
C LEU A 475 22.47 -4.21 0.11
N SER A 476 23.07 -5.33 -0.31
CA SER A 476 23.27 -5.64 -1.73
C SER A 476 21.95 -5.86 -2.48
N TYR A 477 20.99 -6.54 -1.85
CA TYR A 477 19.66 -6.72 -2.44
C TYR A 477 18.96 -5.37 -2.66
N LEU A 478 19.01 -4.46 -1.67
CA LEU A 478 18.38 -3.14 -1.79
C LEU A 478 19.08 -2.25 -2.82
N GLU A 479 20.39 -2.40 -2.99
CA GLU A 479 21.14 -1.75 -4.07
C GLU A 479 20.65 -2.23 -5.44
N GLN A 480 20.52 -3.54 -5.65
CA GLN A 480 19.99 -4.10 -6.90
C GLN A 480 18.53 -3.69 -7.15
N LEU A 481 17.72 -3.57 -6.09
CA LEU A 481 16.33 -3.12 -6.21
C LEU A 481 16.22 -1.71 -6.83
N CYS A 482 17.21 -0.84 -6.61
CA CYS A 482 17.25 0.50 -7.17
C CYS A 482 17.21 0.51 -8.71
N ASP A 483 17.76 -0.52 -9.36
CA ASP A 483 17.77 -0.63 -10.83
C ASP A 483 16.36 -0.87 -11.39
N TYR A 484 15.46 -1.40 -10.58
CA TYR A 484 14.08 -1.71 -10.97
C TYR A 484 13.09 -0.62 -10.53
N TRP A 485 13.29 -0.04 -9.34
CA TRP A 485 12.30 0.80 -8.69
C TRP A 485 12.90 2.02 -8.00
N PRO A 486 12.43 3.24 -8.36
CA PRO A 486 12.87 4.48 -7.71
C PRO A 486 12.71 4.48 -6.18
N VAL A 487 11.67 3.85 -5.64
CA VAL A 487 11.46 3.77 -4.18
C VAL A 487 12.63 3.07 -3.45
N GLY A 488 13.32 2.14 -4.13
CA GLY A 488 14.46 1.42 -3.59
C GLY A 488 15.60 2.35 -3.16
N HIS A 489 15.82 3.47 -3.85
CA HIS A 489 16.86 4.44 -3.47
C HIS A 489 16.63 5.04 -2.09
N SER A 490 15.37 5.30 -1.72
CA SER A 490 15.05 5.82 -0.39
C SER A 490 15.36 4.78 0.68
N TRP A 491 14.91 3.53 0.47
CA TRP A 491 15.14 2.43 1.41
C TRP A 491 16.63 2.11 1.57
N TRP A 492 17.36 2.04 0.46
CA TRP A 492 18.79 1.77 0.46
C TRP A 492 19.59 2.87 1.18
N ARG A 493 19.24 4.14 1.01
CA ARG A 493 19.86 5.25 1.75
C ARG A 493 19.59 5.14 3.25
N SER A 494 18.33 4.93 3.64
CA SER A 494 17.94 4.82 5.04
C SER A 494 18.62 3.64 5.76
N VAL A 495 18.79 2.49 5.09
CA VAL A 495 19.50 1.34 5.69
C VAL A 495 21.00 1.59 5.81
N GLN A 496 21.62 2.36 4.90
CA GLN A 496 23.02 2.75 5.06
C GLN A 496 23.24 3.66 6.26
N GLU A 497 22.34 4.63 6.46
CA GLU A 497 22.36 5.51 7.63
C GLU A 497 22.13 4.72 8.92
N ALA A 498 21.16 3.80 8.91
CA ALA A 498 20.97 2.85 10.00
C ALA A 498 22.23 2.02 10.26
N SER A 499 22.89 1.46 9.24
CA SER A 499 24.11 0.67 9.41
C SER A 499 25.19 1.43 10.16
N LYS A 500 25.36 2.72 9.87
CA LYS A 500 26.31 3.59 10.61
C LYS A 500 25.91 3.72 12.07
N PHE A 501 24.61 3.92 12.36
CA PHE A 501 24.10 3.95 13.73
C PHE A 501 24.39 2.66 14.50
N TYR A 502 24.07 1.49 13.92
CA TYR A 502 24.32 0.20 14.56
C TYR A 502 25.82 -0.09 14.73
N GLU A 503 26.69 0.36 13.81
CA GLU A 503 28.16 0.25 13.95
C GLU A 503 28.71 1.11 15.09
N THR A 504 28.18 2.33 15.26
CA THR A 504 28.51 3.19 16.41
C THR A 504 28.03 2.56 17.72
N ALA A 505 26.80 2.03 17.76
CA ALA A 505 26.26 1.34 18.93
C ALA A 505 27.10 0.11 19.33
N LYS A 506 27.48 -0.71 18.34
CA LYS A 506 28.38 -1.86 18.51
C LYS A 506 29.71 -1.43 19.14
N SER A 507 30.33 -0.41 18.55
CA SER A 507 31.62 0.11 19.03
C SER A 507 31.50 0.60 20.47
N ALA A 508 30.45 1.35 20.80
CA ALA A 508 30.21 1.83 22.16
C ALA A 508 30.08 0.69 23.19
N GLN A 509 29.39 -0.41 22.83
CA GLN A 509 29.23 -1.57 23.70
C GLN A 509 30.56 -2.32 23.90
N GLU A 510 31.37 -2.48 22.85
CA GLU A 510 32.71 -3.10 22.93
C GLU A 510 33.66 -2.28 23.81
N HIS A 511 33.61 -0.94 23.74
CA HIS A 511 34.41 -0.05 24.58
C HIS A 511 33.96 -0.07 26.04
N ALA A 512 32.65 -0.11 26.30
CA ALA A 512 32.10 -0.24 27.64
C ALA A 512 32.52 -1.56 28.32
N VAL A 513 32.55 -2.67 27.57
CA VAL A 513 33.03 -3.97 28.06
C VAL A 513 34.56 -3.98 28.27
N SER A 514 35.31 -3.22 27.46
CA SER A 514 36.77 -3.12 27.54
C SER A 514 37.27 -2.15 28.63
N GLY A 515 36.37 -1.41 29.30
CA GLY A 515 36.70 -0.49 30.38
C GLY A 515 37.36 0.82 29.95
N ASP A 516 37.34 1.14 28.64
CA ASP A 516 37.89 2.37 28.09
C ASP A 516 36.79 3.44 28.00
N ARG A 517 37.11 4.72 28.27
CA ARG A 517 36.08 5.79 28.33
C ARG A 517 35.30 5.89 27.00
N PRO A 518 33.96 5.83 27.00
CA PRO A 518 33.21 5.88 25.75
C PRO A 518 33.35 7.24 25.05
N GLY A 519 33.48 7.22 23.73
CA GLY A 519 33.31 8.40 22.88
C GLY A 519 31.84 8.83 22.82
N HIS A 520 31.33 9.44 23.90
CA HIS A 520 29.91 9.78 24.08
C HIS A 520 29.35 10.79 23.06
N LEU A 521 30.20 11.67 22.53
CA LEU A 521 29.81 12.71 21.56
C LEU A 521 29.32 12.12 20.23
N THR A 522 29.83 10.94 19.84
CA THR A 522 29.49 10.26 18.58
C THR A 522 28.13 9.55 18.63
N LEU A 523 27.75 8.97 19.77
CA LEU A 523 26.48 8.24 19.86
C LEU A 523 25.29 9.21 19.90
N ALA A 524 25.40 10.32 20.65
CA ALA A 524 24.36 11.36 20.71
C ALA A 524 24.14 12.04 19.34
N SER A 525 25.21 12.37 18.61
CA SER A 525 25.07 12.93 17.25
C SER A 525 24.48 11.92 16.26
N THR A 526 24.84 10.63 16.38
CA THR A 526 24.28 9.59 15.51
C THR A 526 22.83 9.26 15.88
N LEU A 527 22.45 9.39 17.15
CA LEU A 527 21.06 9.28 17.63
C LEU A 527 20.20 10.45 17.13
N ASP A 528 20.75 11.67 17.14
CA ASP A 528 20.08 12.85 16.56
C ASP A 528 19.93 12.69 15.05
N GLU A 529 20.96 12.24 14.33
CA GLU A 529 20.89 11.97 12.88
C GLU A 529 19.93 10.81 12.54
N TYR A 530 20.00 9.70 13.28
CA TYR A 530 19.08 8.56 13.14
C TYR A 530 17.65 8.94 13.57
N GLY A 531 17.55 9.85 14.52
CA GLY A 531 16.31 10.50 14.95
C GLY A 531 15.73 11.43 13.90
N ASP A 532 16.58 12.16 13.19
CA ASP A 532 16.22 13.00 12.05
C ASP A 532 15.75 12.14 10.88
N ILE A 533 16.22 10.90 10.67
CA ILE A 533 15.59 9.98 9.70
C ILE A 533 14.12 9.72 10.06
N ARG A 534 13.74 9.74 11.35
CA ARG A 534 12.34 9.66 11.78
C ARG A 534 11.54 10.90 11.33
N CYS A 535 12.16 12.08 11.39
CA CYS A 535 11.54 13.39 11.12
C CYS A 535 11.70 13.92 9.68
N SER A 536 12.63 13.40 8.88
CA SER A 536 13.09 14.03 7.63
C SER A 536 12.23 13.70 6.42
N ARG A 537 11.77 14.76 5.73
CA ARG A 537 11.19 14.68 4.37
C ARG A 537 12.31 14.39 3.33
N PRO A 538 12.05 13.64 2.25
CA PRO A 538 12.97 13.60 1.10
C PRO A 538 13.05 15.00 0.50
N ARG A 539 14.20 15.68 0.63
CA ARG A 539 14.43 16.94 -0.08
C ARG A 539 14.52 16.65 -1.58
N HIS A 540 13.64 17.28 -2.37
CA HIS A 540 13.87 17.45 -3.79
C HIS A 540 15.07 18.38 -3.98
N ASP A 541 16.19 17.83 -4.44
CA ASP A 541 17.33 18.62 -4.92
C ASP A 541 16.92 19.38 -6.19
N ALA A 542 16.36 20.57 -5.99
CA ALA A 542 16.21 21.57 -7.05
C ALA A 542 16.42 22.95 -6.42
N SER A 543 17.66 23.45 -6.51
CA SER A 543 18.06 24.88 -6.57
C SER A 543 19.35 25.24 -5.81
N MET A 544 20.40 24.42 -5.91
CA MET A 544 21.78 24.92 -5.69
C MET A 544 22.29 25.65 -6.94
N ALA A 545 21.64 26.77 -7.29
CA ALA A 545 22.18 27.73 -8.26
C ALA A 545 21.52 29.09 -8.10
N ARG A 546 22.03 29.88 -7.13
CA ARG A 546 22.24 31.34 -7.21
C ARG A 546 22.63 31.87 -5.83
N ARG A 547 23.90 31.74 -5.46
CA ARG A 547 24.51 32.75 -4.57
C ARG A 547 24.79 33.97 -5.42
N ARG A 548 24.03 35.04 -5.17
CA ARG A 548 24.37 36.38 -5.64
C ARG A 548 24.86 37.14 -4.42
N GLU A 549 26.16 37.41 -4.38
CA GLU A 549 26.77 38.36 -3.47
C GLU A 549 26.22 39.77 -3.74
N MET A 550 25.98 40.56 -2.69
CA MET A 550 26.18 42.02 -2.61
C MET A 550 25.71 42.57 -1.23
N PRO A 551 26.13 43.78 -0.79
CA PRO A 551 26.98 43.93 0.40
C PRO A 551 26.31 44.61 1.60
N ALA A 552 27.06 44.59 2.71
CA ALA A 552 26.76 45.17 4.01
C ALA A 552 26.26 46.63 3.98
N ARG A 553 25.26 46.92 4.81
CA ARG A 553 24.98 48.25 5.34
C ARG A 553 24.51 48.18 6.79
N ASP A 554 25.22 48.92 7.63
CA ASP A 554 24.89 49.25 9.02
C ASP A 554 23.53 49.95 9.13
N ALA A 555 22.72 49.53 10.11
CA ALA A 555 21.66 50.35 10.69
C ALA A 555 21.25 49.85 12.08
N LEU A 556 21.84 50.51 13.09
CA LEU A 556 21.29 50.96 14.37
C LEU A 556 20.06 50.22 14.97
N ILE A 557 20.31 49.60 16.12
CA ILE A 557 19.32 49.08 17.08
C ILE A 557 18.65 50.25 17.84
N PRO A 558 17.31 50.28 17.97
CA PRO A 558 16.65 50.91 19.10
C PRO A 558 16.11 49.83 20.06
N GLN A 559 16.52 49.94 21.33
CA GLN A 559 16.04 49.14 22.45
C GLN A 559 14.56 49.41 22.72
N HIS A 560 13.73 48.36 22.71
CA HIS A 560 12.38 48.39 23.29
C HIS A 560 12.28 47.25 24.32
N ASN A 561 12.19 47.62 25.61
CA ASN A 561 11.93 46.69 26.70
C ASN A 561 10.52 46.07 26.57
N PRO A 562 10.36 44.74 26.72
CA PRO A 562 9.05 44.12 26.91
C PRO A 562 8.65 44.08 28.40
N PRO A 563 7.34 43.97 28.72
CA PRO A 563 6.81 44.00 30.08
C PRO A 563 7.00 42.66 30.81
N PRO A 564 6.95 42.63 32.16
CA PRO A 564 7.32 41.46 32.94
C PRO A 564 6.15 40.47 33.03
N GLY A 565 6.37 39.21 32.66
CA GLY A 565 5.38 38.15 32.87
C GLY A 565 5.51 36.95 31.95
N CYS A 566 6.68 36.29 31.91
CA CYS A 566 6.83 34.90 31.46
C CYS A 566 8.03 34.29 32.20
N PRO A 567 7.92 33.06 32.74
CA PRO A 567 9.03 32.42 33.44
C PRO A 567 10.18 32.16 32.47
N ALA A 568 11.38 32.47 32.93
CA ALA A 568 12.61 32.46 32.15
C ALA A 568 12.82 31.16 31.38
N HIS A 569 13.18 31.28 30.10
CA HIS A 569 14.01 30.28 29.44
C HIS A 569 15.27 30.12 30.28
N ALA A 570 15.35 29.04 31.05
CA ALA A 570 16.60 28.56 31.57
C ALA A 570 17.49 28.28 30.36
N SER A 571 18.48 29.12 30.16
CA SER A 571 19.71 28.77 29.46
C SER A 571 20.28 27.54 30.15
N LEU A 572 19.92 26.35 29.67
CA LEU A 572 20.51 25.10 30.13
C LEU A 572 21.98 25.14 29.72
N SER A 573 22.87 25.17 30.71
CA SER A 573 24.28 24.88 30.48
C SER A 573 24.38 23.47 29.91
N PHE A 574 25.01 23.33 28.75
CA PHE A 574 25.45 22.05 28.21
C PHE A 574 26.49 21.43 29.16
N SER A 575 26.03 20.69 30.16
CA SER A 575 26.81 19.74 30.96
C SER A 575 25.87 18.91 31.81
N ASP A 576 25.09 18.06 31.16
CA ASP A 576 24.60 16.83 31.80
C ASP A 576 24.90 15.68 30.83
N GLN A 577 26.03 15.03 31.08
CA GLN A 577 26.43 13.78 30.44
C GLN A 577 25.56 12.66 31.02
N VAL A 578 24.42 12.39 30.39
CA VAL A 578 23.60 11.22 30.73
C VAL A 578 24.19 10.02 30.00
N MET A 579 24.77 9.07 30.73
CA MET A 579 24.96 7.72 30.18
C MET A 579 23.58 7.17 29.85
N MET A 580 23.32 6.82 28.58
CA MET A 580 22.14 6.02 28.26
C MET A 580 22.29 4.65 28.92
N ASP A 581 21.23 4.22 29.57
CA ASP A 581 21.08 2.84 30.05
C ASP A 581 21.15 1.90 28.82
N PRO A 582 21.89 0.77 28.88
CA PRO A 582 21.86 -0.27 27.84
C PRO A 582 20.45 -0.63 27.35
N HIS A 583 19.44 -0.60 28.23
CA HIS A 583 18.05 -0.84 27.87
C HIS A 583 17.42 0.28 27.04
N ASP A 584 17.80 1.54 27.27
CA ASP A 584 17.33 2.67 26.47
C ASP A 584 17.94 2.62 25.06
N LEU A 585 19.22 2.24 24.94
CA LEU A 585 19.88 2.06 23.64
C LEU A 585 19.23 0.92 22.85
N GLU A 586 18.93 -0.19 23.52
CA GLU A 586 18.23 -1.34 22.93
C GLU A 586 16.81 -0.96 22.46
N ALA A 587 16.08 -0.16 23.23
CA ALA A 587 14.80 0.39 22.83
C ALA A 587 14.93 1.29 21.59
N GLU A 588 15.94 2.16 21.52
CA GLU A 588 16.20 3.02 20.36
C GLU A 588 16.57 2.24 19.09
N MET A 589 17.36 1.17 19.20
CA MET A 589 17.66 0.29 18.07
C MET A 589 16.39 -0.39 17.53
N MET A 590 15.51 -0.83 18.44
CA MET A 590 14.21 -1.40 18.08
C MET A 590 13.21 -0.33 17.61
N GLN A 591 13.46 0.96 17.80
CA GLN A 591 12.68 2.05 17.23
C GLN A 591 13.06 2.33 15.76
N TRP A 592 12.48 1.55 14.86
CA TRP A 592 12.71 1.71 13.42
C TRP A 592 12.21 3.06 12.89
N PRO A 593 13.00 3.77 12.09
CA PRO A 593 12.75 5.17 11.77
C PRO A 593 11.63 5.40 10.73
N PHE A 594 11.33 4.38 9.92
CA PHE A 594 10.32 4.44 8.86
C PHE A 594 8.87 4.26 9.33
N ILE A 595 8.66 4.09 10.64
CA ILE A 595 7.34 3.92 11.26
C ILE A 595 6.73 5.28 11.72
N ASP A 596 7.38 6.41 11.41
CA ASP A 596 6.95 7.72 11.92
C ASP A 596 5.73 8.35 11.19
N GLU A 597 5.15 9.41 11.78
CA GLU A 597 4.03 10.20 11.23
C GLU A 597 4.26 10.62 9.76
N THR A 598 5.52 10.74 9.35
CA THR A 598 5.98 11.14 8.01
C THR A 598 5.84 10.06 6.93
N TRP A 599 5.81 8.76 7.28
CA TRP A 599 5.57 7.68 6.31
C TRP A 599 4.17 7.81 5.68
N SER A 600 3.19 8.20 6.48
CA SER A 600 1.87 8.61 6.00
C SER A 600 1.79 10.01 5.41
N SER A 601 2.78 10.84 5.69
CA SER A 601 2.89 12.19 5.14
C SER A 601 3.49 12.20 3.73
N GLY A 602 3.81 11.03 3.15
CA GLY A 602 4.05 10.86 1.70
C GLY A 602 2.88 11.32 0.81
N PHE A 603 1.79 11.80 1.41
CA PHE A 603 0.67 12.50 0.81
C PHE A 603 0.80 14.03 0.84
N ASP A 604 2.03 14.58 0.84
CA ASP A 604 2.22 16.01 0.59
C ASP A 604 1.77 16.31 -0.85
N THR A 605 0.64 17.00 -0.99
CA THR A 605 0.06 17.41 -2.28
C THR A 605 0.83 18.58 -2.91
N GLY A 606 1.96 18.99 -2.31
CA GLY A 606 2.65 20.23 -2.66
C GLY A 606 1.91 21.48 -2.21
N PHE A 607 0.83 21.31 -1.42
CA PHE A 607 0.09 22.38 -0.78
C PHE A 607 0.38 22.35 0.72
N ASP A 608 1.50 22.94 1.14
CA ASP A 608 1.79 23.33 2.54
C ASP A 608 0.80 24.44 3.05
N ALA A 609 -0.46 24.46 2.59
CA ALA A 609 -1.44 25.52 2.90
C ALA A 609 -2.92 25.08 2.82
N ALA A 610 -3.27 23.82 3.05
CA ALA A 610 -4.69 23.42 3.05
C ALA A 610 -5.44 23.76 4.35
N TRP A 611 -4.72 24.06 5.44
CA TRP A 611 -5.32 24.48 6.70
C TRP A 611 -4.92 25.91 7.02
N PRO A 612 -5.87 26.86 7.11
CA PRO A 612 -5.55 28.20 7.60
C PRO A 612 -5.06 28.05 9.04
N HIS A 613 -3.82 28.45 9.32
CA HIS A 613 -3.37 28.64 10.69
C HIS A 613 -4.33 29.65 11.35
N PRO A 614 -5.05 29.29 12.43
CA PRO A 614 -5.68 30.31 13.26
C PRO A 614 -4.53 31.02 13.97
N GLY A 615 -4.35 32.30 13.62
CA GLY A 615 -3.33 33.17 14.22
C GLY A 615 -3.57 33.49 15.68
#